data_AF-A0A1F0PK27-F1
#
_entry.id   AF-A0A1F0PK27-F1
#
_cell.length_a   1.000
_cell.length_b   1.000
_cell.length_c   1.000
_cell.angle_alpha   90.00
_cell.angle_beta   90.00
_cell.angle_gamma   90.00
#
_symmetry.space_group_name_H-M   'P 1'
#
loop_
_entity.id
_entity.type
_entity.pdbx_description
1 polymer ?
#
loop_
_entity_poly.entity_id
_entity_poly.type
_entity_poly.pdbx_seq_one_letter_code
_entity_poly.pdbx_strand_id
1 'polypeptide(L)'
;MAQTPGAEHPGTERTRRPGTGRTSTQNDFRLAVADSSVVMLGIAVLGLGLGIILNAHGLPIWTAPLLSALVFAGSVEFLMVGMVSGGAPLASIALTVFLVNARHLVYGLSYPLHNVKGFWAKALAIHTLCDEAFALNSGPDRNERSGARILWVNVLIYVSWVLSVVLGYVLGASFLSNLKGVDFVMVAIFTVLAMDGYRANPDRVTALFVAVSAAVALIFAPSSFLVAALGSYVVLLLARFPVAKRRGTLPHRAVHEVAAEAESAAETSGTAATADAPASTQR
;
A
#
# COMPACT_ATOMS: atom_id res chain seq x y z
N MET A 1 4.76 -28.86 68.86
CA MET A 1 3.57 -29.29 68.09
C MET A 1 2.83 -28.02 67.72
N ALA A 2 3.03 -27.53 66.50
CA ALA A 2 2.65 -26.18 66.10
C ALA A 2 1.94 -26.18 64.74
N GLN A 3 1.03 -25.21 64.62
CA GLN A 3 0.46 -24.60 63.40
C GLN A 3 -0.93 -25.07 62.93
N THR A 4 -1.78 -24.04 62.92
CA THR A 4 -3.14 -23.84 62.39
C THR A 4 -3.22 -24.02 60.86
N PRO A 5 -4.35 -24.50 60.30
CA PRO A 5 -4.57 -24.48 58.85
C PRO A 5 -5.24 -23.17 58.42
N GLY A 6 -4.61 -22.48 57.47
CA GLY A 6 -5.11 -21.24 56.87
C GLY A 6 -5.67 -21.45 55.45
N ALA A 7 -6.81 -20.79 55.23
CA ALA A 7 -7.30 -20.17 53.98
C ALA A 7 -7.60 -21.07 52.76
N GLU A 8 -8.90 -21.34 52.58
CA GLU A 8 -9.54 -21.58 51.28
C GLU A 8 -9.44 -20.32 50.38
N HIS A 9 -9.02 -20.49 49.12
CA HIS A 9 -9.14 -19.47 48.07
C HIS A 9 -10.35 -19.81 47.18
N PRO A 10 -11.33 -18.90 46.99
CA PRO A 10 -12.48 -19.13 46.13
C PRO A 10 -12.11 -18.98 44.65
N GLY A 11 -12.55 -19.93 43.84
CA GLY A 11 -12.41 -19.91 42.39
C GLY A 11 -13.15 -18.72 41.77
N THR A 12 -12.41 -17.86 41.08
CA THR A 12 -12.98 -16.78 40.28
C THR A 12 -13.50 -17.34 38.97
N GLU A 13 -14.77 -17.76 38.98
CA GLU A 13 -15.52 -18.09 37.78
C GLU A 13 -15.67 -16.81 36.91
N ARG A 14 -14.80 -16.65 35.90
CA ARG A 14 -14.93 -15.58 34.90
C ARG A 14 -16.20 -15.82 34.10
N THR A 15 -17.27 -15.18 34.52
CA THR A 15 -18.52 -15.02 33.77
C THR A 15 -18.22 -14.42 32.39
N ARG A 16 -18.24 -15.28 31.37
CA ARG A 16 -18.13 -14.88 29.96
C ARG A 16 -19.46 -14.22 29.59
N ARG A 17 -19.55 -12.89 29.71
CA ARG A 17 -20.74 -12.14 29.26
C ARG A 17 -20.94 -12.33 27.75
N PRO A 18 -22.08 -12.86 27.29
CA PRO A 18 -22.43 -12.89 25.89
C PRO A 18 -23.18 -11.60 25.51
N GLY A 19 -22.72 -10.92 24.47
CA GLY A 19 -23.55 -9.95 23.72
C GLY A 19 -22.95 -8.57 23.50
N THR A 20 -22.24 -8.38 22.37
CA THR A 20 -21.97 -7.07 21.74
C THR A 20 -21.63 -7.22 20.25
N GLY A 21 -22.48 -7.89 19.47
CA GLY A 21 -22.23 -8.09 18.03
C GLY A 21 -22.42 -6.83 17.16
N ARG A 22 -23.07 -5.78 17.67
CA ARG A 22 -23.50 -4.61 16.87
C ARG A 22 -22.73 -3.31 17.17
N THR A 23 -22.02 -3.26 18.29
CA THR A 23 -21.22 -2.11 18.75
C THR A 23 -19.78 -2.13 18.21
N SER A 24 -19.21 -3.30 17.90
CA SER A 24 -17.85 -3.37 17.32
C SER A 24 -17.78 -2.88 15.86
N THR A 25 -18.72 -3.31 15.01
CA THR A 25 -18.70 -2.96 13.57
C THR A 25 -19.00 -1.48 13.29
N GLN A 26 -19.89 -0.86 14.06
CA GLN A 26 -20.15 0.59 13.92
C GLN A 26 -18.96 1.44 14.37
N ASN A 27 -18.23 1.00 15.38
CA ASN A 27 -17.00 1.66 15.79
C ASN A 27 -15.91 1.51 14.71
N ASP A 28 -15.78 0.32 14.12
CA ASP A 28 -14.81 0.08 13.03
C ASP A 28 -15.05 0.95 11.80
N PHE A 29 -16.31 1.15 11.40
CA PHE A 29 -16.64 2.05 10.28
C PHE A 29 -16.26 3.51 10.58
N ARG A 30 -16.64 4.02 11.76
CA ARG A 30 -16.31 5.39 12.16
C ARG A 30 -14.81 5.63 12.24
N LEU A 31 -14.08 4.66 12.79
CA LEU A 31 -12.62 4.71 12.84
C LEU A 31 -12.00 4.65 11.44
N ALA A 32 -12.54 3.82 10.54
CA ALA A 32 -12.08 3.78 9.15
C ALA A 32 -12.30 5.13 8.45
N VAL A 33 -13.48 5.74 8.59
CA VAL A 33 -13.76 7.07 8.02
C VAL A 33 -12.82 8.14 8.57
N ALA A 34 -12.58 8.13 9.89
CA ALA A 34 -11.65 9.07 10.51
C ALA A 34 -10.23 8.90 9.95
N ASP A 35 -9.72 7.67 9.90
CA ASP A 35 -8.39 7.33 9.38
C ASP A 35 -8.22 7.71 7.90
N SER A 36 -9.24 7.48 7.08
CA SER A 36 -9.13 7.60 5.61
C SER A 36 -9.62 8.93 5.07
N SER A 37 -10.27 9.79 5.85
CA SER A 37 -10.91 11.03 5.35
C SER A 37 -9.99 11.94 4.52
N VAL A 38 -8.79 12.24 5.02
CA VAL A 38 -7.79 13.07 4.33
C VAL A 38 -7.30 12.40 3.05
N VAL A 39 -7.06 11.09 3.13
CA VAL A 39 -6.62 10.27 2.00
C VAL A 39 -7.68 10.22 0.90
N MET A 40 -8.95 10.03 1.27
CA MET A 40 -10.08 10.03 0.34
C MET A 40 -10.19 11.35 -0.40
N LEU A 41 -9.92 12.48 0.26
CA LEU A 41 -9.91 13.79 -0.39
C LEU A 41 -8.80 13.89 -1.44
N GLY A 42 -7.59 13.42 -1.14
CA GLY A 42 -6.49 13.38 -2.11
C GLY A 42 -6.81 12.49 -3.30
N ILE A 43 -7.32 11.28 -3.04
CA ILE A 43 -7.77 10.33 -4.07
C ILE A 43 -8.92 10.90 -4.90
N ALA A 44 -9.83 11.66 -4.28
CA ALA A 44 -10.92 12.32 -5.00
C ALA A 44 -10.39 13.36 -6.00
N VAL A 45 -9.43 14.20 -5.60
CA VAL A 45 -8.81 15.19 -6.51
C VAL A 45 -8.09 14.50 -7.68
N LEU A 46 -7.35 13.42 -7.40
CA LEU A 46 -6.71 12.63 -8.46
C LEU A 46 -7.76 12.00 -9.39
N GLY A 47 -8.78 11.34 -8.86
CA GLY A 47 -9.80 10.70 -9.69
C GLY A 47 -10.59 11.71 -10.54
N LEU A 48 -10.87 12.90 -10.03
CA LEU A 48 -11.43 14.01 -10.83
C LEU A 48 -10.56 14.30 -12.07
N GLY A 49 -9.24 14.37 -11.87
CA GLY A 49 -8.28 14.56 -12.97
C GLY A 49 -8.35 13.46 -14.02
N LEU A 50 -8.42 12.18 -13.60
CA LEU A 50 -8.56 11.06 -14.54
C LEU A 50 -9.86 11.15 -15.33
N GLY A 51 -10.97 11.44 -14.65
CA GLY A 51 -12.27 11.63 -15.30
C GLY A 51 -12.25 12.72 -16.37
N ILE A 52 -11.66 13.88 -16.05
CA ILE A 52 -11.49 15.00 -16.99
C ILE A 52 -10.67 14.56 -18.21
N ILE A 53 -9.58 13.82 -18.00
CA ILE A 53 -8.71 13.34 -19.07
C ILE A 53 -9.45 12.34 -19.97
N LEU A 54 -10.21 11.40 -19.39
CA LEU A 54 -11.03 10.45 -20.17
C LEU A 54 -12.02 11.19 -21.08
N ASN A 55 -12.66 12.24 -20.57
CA ASN A 55 -13.57 13.07 -21.34
C ASN A 55 -12.82 13.87 -22.43
N ALA A 56 -11.67 14.45 -22.11
CA ALA A 56 -10.85 15.22 -23.04
C ALA A 56 -10.36 14.40 -24.24
N HIS A 57 -10.07 13.11 -24.03
CA HIS A 57 -9.74 12.16 -25.10
C HIS A 57 -10.96 11.63 -25.87
N GLY A 58 -12.17 12.13 -25.60
CA GLY A 58 -13.40 11.75 -26.29
C GLY A 58 -13.85 10.31 -26.02
N LEU A 59 -13.36 9.69 -24.95
CA LEU A 59 -13.74 8.32 -24.62
C LEU A 59 -15.21 8.27 -24.16
N PRO A 60 -15.95 7.19 -24.45
CA PRO A 60 -17.34 7.08 -24.02
C PRO A 60 -17.52 7.15 -22.49
N ILE A 61 -18.66 7.65 -22.03
CA ILE A 61 -18.93 7.84 -20.59
C ILE A 61 -18.79 6.57 -19.74
N TRP A 62 -19.08 5.40 -20.32
CA TRP A 62 -18.95 4.12 -19.63
C TRP A 62 -17.49 3.74 -19.33
N THR A 63 -16.51 4.37 -19.99
CA THR A 63 -15.09 4.12 -19.72
C THR A 63 -14.68 4.60 -18.33
N ALA A 64 -15.24 5.72 -17.85
CA ALA A 64 -14.95 6.25 -16.51
C ALA A 64 -15.27 5.25 -15.37
N PRO A 65 -16.51 4.74 -15.23
CA PRO A 65 -16.80 3.76 -14.19
C PRO A 65 -16.15 2.40 -14.46
N LEU A 66 -16.05 1.92 -15.70
CA LEU A 66 -15.42 0.62 -15.97
C LEU A 66 -13.93 0.63 -15.65
N LEU A 67 -13.21 1.66 -16.10
CA LEU A 67 -11.77 1.76 -15.89
C LEU A 67 -11.48 1.86 -14.38
N SER A 68 -12.09 2.84 -13.71
CA SER A 68 -11.87 3.08 -12.29
C SER A 68 -12.29 1.91 -11.39
N ALA A 69 -13.34 1.16 -11.76
CA ALA A 69 -13.83 0.04 -10.96
C ALA A 69 -13.06 -1.27 -11.18
N LEU A 70 -12.73 -1.60 -12.44
CA LEU A 70 -12.09 -2.88 -12.80
C LEU A 70 -10.57 -2.81 -12.72
N VAL A 71 -9.97 -1.71 -13.17
CA VAL A 71 -8.51 -1.58 -13.21
C VAL A 71 -8.00 -1.11 -11.86
N PHE A 72 -8.61 -0.05 -11.29
CA PHE A 72 -8.29 0.47 -9.97
C PHE A 72 -6.77 0.54 -9.70
N ALA A 73 -6.02 1.12 -10.63
CA ALA A 73 -4.55 1.11 -10.59
C ALA A 73 -3.95 2.52 -10.38
N GLY A 74 -4.80 3.54 -10.20
CA GLY A 74 -4.39 4.90 -9.86
C GLY A 74 -3.56 5.53 -10.96
N SER A 75 -2.29 5.80 -10.68
CA SER A 75 -1.36 6.50 -11.61
C SER A 75 -1.18 5.79 -12.95
N VAL A 76 -1.36 4.47 -13.01
CA VAL A 76 -1.24 3.72 -14.28
C VAL A 76 -2.43 3.95 -15.20
N GLU A 77 -3.61 4.24 -14.67
CA GLU A 77 -4.79 4.54 -15.49
C GLU A 77 -4.57 5.82 -16.31
N PHE A 78 -3.94 6.83 -15.71
CA PHE A 78 -3.50 8.04 -16.39
C PHE A 78 -2.50 7.74 -17.52
N LEU A 79 -1.42 6.99 -17.22
CA LEU A 79 -0.43 6.61 -18.23
C LEU A 79 -1.08 5.83 -19.38
N MET A 80 -1.94 4.87 -19.05
CA MET A 80 -2.58 4.02 -20.02
C MET A 80 -3.48 4.82 -20.96
N VAL A 81 -4.28 5.77 -20.46
CA VAL A 81 -5.12 6.63 -21.31
C VAL A 81 -4.27 7.41 -22.31
N GLY A 82 -3.14 7.97 -21.88
CA GLY A 82 -2.22 8.67 -22.78
C GLY A 82 -1.59 7.74 -23.81
N MET A 83 -1.14 6.55 -23.40
CA MET A 83 -0.53 5.57 -24.30
C MET A 83 -1.52 5.00 -25.33
N VAL A 84 -2.74 4.67 -24.91
CA VAL A 84 -3.80 4.18 -25.80
C VAL A 84 -4.18 5.28 -26.80
N SER A 85 -4.36 6.51 -26.34
CA SER A 85 -4.71 7.65 -27.22
C SER A 85 -3.59 8.00 -28.19
N GLY A 86 -2.32 7.79 -27.79
CA GLY A 86 -1.15 7.96 -28.64
C GLY A 86 -0.87 6.79 -29.59
N GLY A 87 -1.72 5.74 -29.60
CA GLY A 87 -1.54 4.58 -30.47
C GLY A 87 -0.36 3.68 -30.10
N ALA A 88 0.05 3.67 -28.81
CA ALA A 88 1.14 2.81 -28.36
C ALA A 88 0.80 1.32 -28.56
N PRO A 89 1.78 0.48 -28.94
CA PRO A 89 1.55 -0.95 -29.08
C PRO A 89 1.06 -1.58 -27.77
N LEU A 90 0.12 -2.54 -27.87
CA LEU A 90 -0.46 -3.22 -26.70
C LEU A 90 0.61 -3.87 -25.81
N ALA A 91 1.65 -4.43 -26.42
CA ALA A 91 2.79 -5.00 -25.69
C ALA A 91 3.52 -3.96 -24.82
N SER A 92 3.68 -2.73 -25.31
CA SER A 92 4.29 -1.64 -24.54
C SER A 92 3.39 -1.21 -23.39
N ILE A 93 2.08 -1.11 -23.63
CA ILE A 93 1.10 -0.77 -22.59
C ILE A 93 1.13 -1.83 -21.49
N ALA A 94 1.04 -3.11 -21.85
CA ALA A 94 1.06 -4.22 -20.91
C ALA A 94 2.34 -4.24 -20.07
N LEU A 95 3.50 -4.02 -20.71
CA LEU A 95 4.79 -3.98 -20.02
C LEU A 95 4.88 -2.78 -19.07
N THR A 96 4.44 -1.59 -19.49
CA THR A 96 4.37 -0.41 -18.61
C THR A 96 3.46 -0.64 -17.42
N VAL A 97 2.24 -1.14 -17.65
CA VAL A 97 1.26 -1.44 -16.59
C VAL A 97 1.86 -2.42 -15.60
N PHE A 98 2.51 -3.48 -16.07
CA PHE A 98 3.17 -4.48 -15.24
C PHE A 98 4.31 -3.86 -14.41
N LEU A 99 5.23 -3.14 -15.05
CA LEU A 99 6.41 -2.60 -14.37
C LEU A 99 6.04 -1.54 -13.32
N VAL A 100 5.07 -0.67 -13.60
CA VAL A 100 4.64 0.35 -12.64
C VAL A 100 3.86 -0.29 -11.48
N ASN A 101 3.03 -1.30 -11.75
CA ASN A 101 2.29 -2.00 -10.69
C ASN A 101 3.10 -3.05 -9.92
N ALA A 102 4.32 -3.37 -10.33
CA ALA A 102 5.18 -4.33 -9.63
C ALA A 102 5.37 -4.00 -8.13
N ARG A 103 5.16 -2.73 -7.73
CA ARG A 103 5.12 -2.31 -6.32
C ARG A 103 4.15 -3.12 -5.45
N HIS A 104 3.04 -3.61 -6.01
CA HIS A 104 2.04 -4.40 -5.29
C HIS A 104 2.58 -5.76 -4.83
N LEU A 105 3.63 -6.29 -5.50
CA LEU A 105 4.31 -7.52 -5.07
C LEU A 105 4.91 -7.36 -3.67
N VAL A 106 5.41 -6.16 -3.35
CA VAL A 106 6.00 -5.85 -2.03
C VAL A 106 4.92 -5.78 -0.95
N TYR A 107 3.72 -5.27 -1.29
CA TYR A 107 2.61 -5.16 -0.34
C TYR A 107 2.17 -6.52 0.18
N GLY A 108 2.17 -7.55 -0.68
CA GLY A 108 1.81 -8.91 -0.33
C GLY A 108 2.61 -9.51 0.84
N LEU A 109 3.83 -9.01 1.10
CA LEU A 109 4.68 -9.49 2.19
C LEU A 109 4.27 -8.96 3.57
N SER A 110 3.71 -7.75 3.62
CA SER A 110 3.48 -7.03 4.89
C SER A 110 2.01 -6.74 5.19
N TYR A 111 1.12 -6.90 4.21
CA TYR A 111 -0.28 -6.54 4.35
C TYR A 111 -1.01 -7.49 5.34
N PRO A 112 -1.78 -6.99 6.32
CA PRO A 112 -2.41 -7.80 7.37
C PRO A 112 -3.65 -8.59 6.88
N LEU A 113 -3.52 -9.32 5.77
CA LEU A 113 -4.61 -10.08 5.14
C LEU A 113 -5.11 -11.25 6.02
N HIS A 114 -4.30 -11.70 6.98
CA HIS A 114 -4.68 -12.74 7.93
C HIS A 114 -5.82 -12.30 8.87
N ASN A 115 -5.99 -11.00 9.09
CA ASN A 115 -7.08 -10.44 9.91
C ASN A 115 -8.43 -10.41 9.15
N VAL A 116 -8.41 -10.54 7.82
CA VAL A 116 -9.60 -10.56 6.96
C VAL A 116 -10.09 -12.01 6.79
N LYS A 117 -11.34 -12.27 7.17
CA LYS A 117 -11.95 -13.61 7.12
C LYS A 117 -12.91 -13.74 5.94
N GLY A 118 -12.84 -14.88 5.24
CA GLY A 118 -13.71 -15.20 4.10
C GLY A 118 -13.05 -14.92 2.74
N PHE A 119 -13.35 -15.76 1.75
CA PHE A 119 -12.76 -15.69 0.41
C PHE A 119 -13.07 -14.35 -0.28
N TRP A 120 -14.35 -13.96 -0.33
CA TRP A 120 -14.79 -12.73 -0.98
C TRP A 120 -14.25 -11.47 -0.31
N ALA A 121 -14.16 -11.47 1.03
CA ALA A 121 -13.57 -10.36 1.77
C ALA A 121 -12.08 -10.21 1.46
N LYS A 122 -11.34 -11.32 1.37
CA LYS A 122 -9.93 -11.31 0.96
C LYS A 122 -9.78 -10.86 -0.48
N ALA A 123 -10.60 -11.36 -1.40
CA ALA A 123 -10.58 -10.96 -2.80
C ALA A 123 -10.84 -9.46 -2.96
N LEU A 124 -11.82 -8.91 -2.22
CA LEU A 124 -12.08 -7.48 -2.18
C LEU A 124 -10.88 -6.71 -1.66
N ALA A 125 -10.31 -7.10 -0.52
CA ALA A 125 -9.13 -6.45 0.06
C ALA A 125 -7.91 -6.48 -0.87
N ILE A 126 -7.74 -7.54 -1.66
CA ILE A 126 -6.68 -7.65 -2.67
C ILE A 126 -6.96 -6.75 -3.87
N HIS A 127 -8.20 -6.73 -4.37
CA HIS A 127 -8.60 -5.92 -5.52
C HIS A 127 -8.46 -4.42 -5.24
N THR A 128 -8.84 -3.99 -4.03
CA THR A 128 -8.81 -2.58 -3.63
C THR A 128 -7.49 -2.18 -2.96
N LEU A 129 -6.46 -3.02 -3.03
CA LEU A 129 -5.17 -2.74 -2.42
C LEU A 129 -4.43 -1.69 -3.24
N CYS A 130 -4.23 -0.51 -2.63
CA CYS A 130 -3.39 0.55 -3.16
C CYS A 130 -2.40 1.04 -2.10
N ASP A 131 -1.48 1.91 -2.48
CA ASP A 131 -0.44 2.48 -1.61
C ASP A 131 -1.04 3.12 -0.35
N GLU A 132 -2.16 3.82 -0.49
CA GLU A 132 -2.84 4.51 0.59
C GLU A 132 -3.54 3.52 1.53
N ALA A 133 -4.23 2.52 0.97
CA ALA A 133 -4.84 1.45 1.75
C ALA A 133 -3.77 0.62 2.47
N PHE A 134 -2.61 0.40 1.84
CA PHE A 134 -1.47 -0.26 2.45
C PHE A 134 -0.89 0.58 3.59
N ALA A 135 -0.64 1.88 3.38
CA ALA A 135 -0.08 2.77 4.38
C ALA A 135 -0.98 2.90 5.61
N LEU A 136 -2.30 3.03 5.40
CA LEU A 136 -3.27 3.12 6.49
C LEU A 136 -3.38 1.79 7.27
N ASN A 137 -3.42 0.65 6.59
CA ASN A 137 -3.66 -0.63 7.24
C ASN A 137 -2.39 -1.29 7.83
N SER A 138 -1.21 -1.02 7.28
CA SER A 138 0.05 -1.67 7.66
C SER A 138 0.88 -0.89 8.70
N GLY A 139 0.28 0.08 9.39
CA GLY A 139 0.92 0.88 10.45
C GLY A 139 1.30 0.08 11.71
N PRO A 140 1.80 0.75 12.77
CA PRO A 140 2.27 0.12 14.00
C PRO A 140 1.25 -0.86 14.62
N ASP A 141 -0.03 -0.51 14.58
CA ASP A 141 -1.13 -1.30 15.17
C ASP A 141 -1.73 -2.34 14.19
N ARG A 142 -1.02 -2.69 13.11
CA ARG A 142 -1.55 -3.57 12.03
C ARG A 142 -2.05 -4.93 12.52
N ASN A 143 -1.43 -5.50 13.55
CA ASN A 143 -1.80 -6.81 14.08
C ASN A 143 -3.07 -6.75 14.94
N GLU A 144 -3.40 -5.59 15.48
CA GLU A 144 -4.57 -5.37 16.34
C GLU A 144 -5.79 -4.85 15.56
N ARG A 145 -5.59 -4.41 14.32
CA ARG A 145 -6.69 -3.95 13.46
C ARG A 145 -7.65 -5.08 13.10
N SER A 146 -8.94 -4.84 13.34
CA SER A 146 -10.01 -5.75 12.92
C SER A 146 -10.07 -5.87 11.39
N GLY A 147 -10.39 -7.07 10.90
CA GLY A 147 -10.62 -7.29 9.46
C GLY A 147 -11.73 -6.40 8.89
N ALA A 148 -12.74 -6.06 9.70
CA ALA A 148 -13.81 -5.17 9.28
C ALA A 148 -13.31 -3.74 9.04
N ARG A 149 -12.45 -3.18 9.91
CA ARG A 149 -11.85 -1.86 9.71
C ARG A 149 -10.97 -1.83 8.47
N ILE A 150 -10.18 -2.88 8.23
CA ILE A 150 -9.36 -3.03 7.02
C ILE A 150 -10.25 -2.95 5.76
N LEU A 151 -11.34 -3.72 5.73
CA LEU A 151 -12.27 -3.71 4.61
C LEU A 151 -12.96 -2.36 4.42
N TRP A 152 -13.36 -1.69 5.51
CA TRP A 152 -13.97 -0.37 5.42
C TRP A 152 -13.03 0.68 4.82
N VAL A 153 -11.76 0.71 5.25
CA VAL A 153 -10.75 1.62 4.66
C VAL A 153 -10.62 1.38 3.15
N ASN A 154 -10.50 0.11 2.75
CA ASN A 154 -10.43 -0.30 1.35
C ASN A 154 -11.65 0.15 0.53
N VAL A 155 -12.85 -0.15 1.02
CA VAL A 155 -14.11 0.19 0.34
C VAL A 155 -14.30 1.70 0.25
N LEU A 156 -13.99 2.44 1.32
CA LEU A 156 -14.12 3.91 1.33
C LEU A 156 -13.19 4.55 0.30
N ILE A 157 -11.93 4.10 0.22
CA ILE A 157 -10.97 4.56 -0.78
C ILE A 157 -11.45 4.21 -2.20
N TYR A 158 -11.86 2.96 -2.41
CA TYR A 158 -12.35 2.48 -3.70
C TYR A 158 -13.57 3.27 -4.20
N VAL A 159 -14.57 3.44 -3.34
CA VAL A 159 -15.78 4.20 -3.67
C VAL A 159 -15.43 5.67 -3.93
N SER A 160 -14.54 6.27 -3.12
CA SER A 160 -14.08 7.64 -3.33
C SER A 160 -13.44 7.83 -4.71
N TRP A 161 -12.62 6.88 -5.14
CA TRP A 161 -11.98 6.88 -6.46
C TRP A 161 -12.99 6.76 -7.60
N VAL A 162 -13.86 5.74 -7.57
CA VAL A 162 -14.83 5.52 -8.65
C VAL A 162 -15.78 6.71 -8.78
N LEU A 163 -16.29 7.23 -7.66
CA LEU A 163 -17.19 8.38 -7.66
C LEU A 163 -16.51 9.65 -8.19
N SER A 164 -15.26 9.90 -7.79
CA SER A 164 -14.54 11.09 -8.26
C SER A 164 -14.17 10.99 -9.73
N VAL A 165 -13.83 9.81 -10.26
CA VAL A 165 -13.58 9.61 -11.71
C VAL A 165 -14.84 9.86 -12.53
N VAL A 166 -15.98 9.31 -12.10
CA VAL A 166 -17.26 9.55 -12.78
C VAL A 166 -17.63 11.03 -12.72
N LEU A 167 -17.50 11.67 -11.56
CA LEU A 167 -17.77 13.10 -11.39
C LEU A 167 -16.83 13.94 -12.25
N GLY A 168 -15.55 13.60 -12.30
CA GLY A 168 -14.55 14.29 -13.12
C GLY A 168 -14.88 14.22 -14.60
N TYR A 169 -15.35 13.07 -15.08
CA TYR A 169 -15.79 12.91 -16.46
C TYR A 169 -16.98 13.82 -16.79
N VAL A 170 -17.99 13.86 -15.92
CA VAL A 170 -19.19 14.71 -16.11
C VAL A 170 -18.84 16.21 -16.04
N LEU A 171 -17.99 16.60 -15.10
CA LEU A 171 -17.49 17.97 -14.99
C LEU A 171 -16.62 18.36 -16.19
N GLY A 172 -15.79 17.44 -16.68
CA GLY A 172 -15.00 17.59 -17.90
C GLY A 172 -15.87 17.95 -19.10
N ALA A 173 -16.96 17.19 -19.29
CA ALA A 173 -17.91 17.40 -20.38
C ALA A 173 -18.58 18.78 -20.35
N SER A 174 -18.87 19.29 -19.16
CA SER A 174 -19.69 20.50 -18.97
C SER A 174 -18.87 21.78 -18.85
N PHE A 175 -17.81 21.77 -18.05
CA PHE A 175 -17.04 22.97 -17.69
C PHE A 175 -15.72 23.10 -18.48
N LEU A 176 -15.10 22.00 -18.89
CA LEU A 176 -13.73 22.01 -19.42
C LEU A 176 -13.60 21.78 -20.93
N SER A 177 -14.69 21.50 -21.63
CA SER A 177 -14.68 21.24 -23.09
C SER A 177 -14.11 22.38 -23.94
N ASN A 178 -14.10 23.61 -23.42
CA ASN A 178 -13.53 24.80 -24.09
C ASN A 178 -12.25 25.34 -23.42
N LEU A 179 -11.78 24.70 -22.34
CA LEU A 179 -10.60 25.14 -21.60
C LEU A 179 -9.33 24.70 -22.33
N LYS A 180 -8.59 25.68 -22.87
CA LYS A 180 -7.25 25.44 -23.41
C LYS A 180 -6.33 25.00 -22.27
N GLY A 181 -5.58 23.93 -22.48
CA GLY A 181 -4.61 23.41 -21.51
C GLY A 181 -5.08 22.24 -20.65
N VAL A 182 -6.22 21.61 -20.97
CA VAL A 182 -6.60 20.32 -20.35
C VAL A 182 -5.53 19.25 -20.57
N ASP A 183 -4.81 19.30 -21.69
CA ASP A 183 -3.67 18.41 -21.97
C ASP A 183 -2.52 18.57 -20.95
N PHE A 184 -2.39 19.74 -20.33
CA PHE A 184 -1.39 19.99 -19.30
C PHE A 184 -1.73 19.33 -17.96
N VAL A 185 -2.99 18.94 -17.73
CA VAL A 185 -3.44 18.30 -16.47
C VAL A 185 -2.63 17.04 -16.19
N MET A 186 -2.39 16.21 -17.21
CA MET A 186 -1.59 15.00 -17.08
C MET A 186 -0.17 15.32 -16.59
N VAL A 187 0.48 16.28 -17.23
CA VAL A 187 1.85 16.72 -16.88
C VAL A 187 1.88 17.30 -15.47
N ALA A 188 0.90 18.13 -15.10
CA ALA A 188 0.80 18.73 -13.79
C ALA A 188 0.64 17.69 -12.68
N ILE A 189 -0.25 16.70 -12.85
CA ILE A 189 -0.48 15.64 -11.86
C ILE A 189 0.79 14.82 -11.64
N PHE A 190 1.45 14.36 -12.71
CA PHE A 190 2.70 13.60 -12.57
C PHE A 190 3.82 14.43 -11.96
N THR A 191 3.88 15.73 -12.28
CA THR A 191 4.87 16.64 -11.68
C THR A 191 4.64 16.78 -10.18
N VAL A 192 3.40 17.01 -9.74
CA VAL A 192 3.05 17.11 -8.32
C VAL A 192 3.32 15.78 -7.59
N LEU A 193 2.92 14.65 -8.18
CA LEU A 193 3.20 13.33 -7.60
C LEU A 193 4.71 13.05 -7.46
N ALA A 194 5.51 13.44 -8.46
CA ALA A 194 6.96 13.31 -8.39
C ALA A 194 7.57 14.23 -7.31
N MET A 195 7.07 15.46 -7.19
CA MET A 195 7.48 16.39 -6.14
C MET A 195 7.15 15.88 -4.75
N ASP A 196 5.92 15.40 -4.53
CA ASP A 196 5.48 14.85 -3.25
C ASP A 196 6.24 13.56 -2.90
N GLY A 197 6.47 12.69 -3.89
CA GLY A 197 7.31 11.50 -3.72
C GLY A 197 8.73 11.84 -3.27
N TYR A 198 9.36 12.85 -3.87
CA TYR A 198 10.68 13.33 -3.46
C TYR A 198 10.66 13.99 -2.07
N ARG A 199 9.63 14.77 -1.75
CA ARG A 199 9.47 15.42 -0.43
C ARG A 199 9.30 14.41 0.69
N ALA A 200 8.58 13.30 0.43
CA ALA A 200 8.38 12.25 1.41
C ALA A 200 9.68 11.51 1.77
N ASN A 201 10.55 11.26 0.79
CA ASN A 201 11.84 10.58 0.99
C ASN A 201 12.93 11.24 0.14
N PRO A 202 13.52 12.36 0.60
CA PRO A 202 14.45 13.13 -0.21
C PRO A 202 15.77 12.39 -0.40
N ASP A 203 16.00 11.91 -1.63
CA ASP A 203 17.23 11.23 -2.03
C ASP A 203 17.75 11.79 -3.36
N ARG A 204 18.81 12.60 -3.27
CA ARG A 204 19.44 13.26 -4.41
C ARG A 204 20.04 12.27 -5.41
N VAL A 205 20.53 11.11 -4.96
CA VAL A 205 21.12 10.10 -5.83
C VAL A 205 20.01 9.45 -6.65
N THR A 206 18.89 9.12 -6.01
CA THR A 206 17.71 8.58 -6.68
C THR A 206 17.15 9.58 -7.70
N ALA A 207 17.04 10.86 -7.34
CA ALA A 207 16.61 11.91 -8.27
C ALA A 207 17.55 12.03 -9.49
N LEU A 208 18.87 11.94 -9.28
CA LEU A 208 19.83 11.93 -10.38
C LEU A 208 19.64 10.72 -11.29
N PHE A 209 19.40 9.52 -10.74
CA PHE A 209 19.13 8.34 -11.55
C PHE A 209 17.87 8.47 -12.39
N VAL A 210 16.81 9.06 -11.86
CA VAL A 210 15.61 9.37 -12.64
C VAL A 210 15.95 10.30 -13.81
N ALA A 211 16.69 11.39 -13.56
CA ALA A 211 17.08 12.34 -14.59
C ALA A 211 17.95 11.71 -15.70
N VAL A 212 18.96 10.92 -15.31
CA VAL A 212 19.83 10.19 -16.26
C VAL A 212 19.02 9.17 -17.06
N SER A 213 18.16 8.39 -16.41
CA SER A 213 17.34 7.38 -17.07
C SER A 213 16.38 8.01 -18.09
N ALA A 214 15.77 9.14 -17.73
CA ALA A 214 14.93 9.91 -18.64
C ALA A 214 15.74 10.45 -19.84
N ALA A 215 16.90 11.06 -19.60
CA ALA A 215 17.75 11.58 -20.68
C ALA A 215 18.20 10.48 -21.65
N VAL A 216 18.66 9.34 -21.12
CA VAL A 216 19.06 8.18 -21.93
C VAL A 216 17.88 7.64 -22.73
N ALA A 217 16.71 7.46 -22.10
CA ALA A 217 15.53 6.98 -22.79
C ALA A 217 15.06 7.91 -23.92
N LEU A 218 15.13 9.23 -23.72
CA LEU A 218 14.78 10.22 -24.75
C LEU A 218 15.71 10.15 -25.97
N ILE A 219 17.01 9.95 -25.74
CA ILE A 219 18.01 9.93 -26.82
C ILE A 219 17.96 8.61 -27.60
N PHE A 220 17.89 7.48 -26.90
CA PHE A 220 18.10 6.15 -27.51
C PHE A 220 16.81 5.40 -27.83
N ALA A 221 15.71 5.69 -27.14
CA ALA A 221 14.47 4.94 -27.26
C ALA A 221 13.21 5.81 -27.09
N PRO A 222 13.04 6.89 -27.87
CA PRO A 222 11.93 7.83 -27.70
C PRO A 222 10.56 7.16 -27.89
N SER A 223 10.46 6.17 -28.78
CA SER A 223 9.21 5.42 -29.03
C SER A 223 8.79 4.52 -27.88
N SER A 224 9.73 4.06 -27.05
CA SER A 224 9.49 3.24 -25.86
C SER A 224 10.02 3.93 -24.61
N PHE A 225 9.95 5.27 -24.60
CA PHE A 225 10.59 6.13 -23.60
C PHE A 225 10.33 5.63 -22.18
N LEU A 226 9.07 5.36 -21.86
CA LEU A 226 8.66 5.05 -20.49
C LEU A 226 9.21 3.69 -20.02
N VAL A 227 9.19 2.68 -20.90
CA VAL A 227 9.78 1.36 -20.62
C VAL A 227 11.30 1.46 -20.48
N ALA A 228 11.96 2.19 -21.37
CA ALA A 228 13.41 2.36 -21.35
C ALA A 228 13.88 3.14 -20.10
N ALA A 229 13.17 4.22 -19.74
CA ALA A 229 13.46 5.03 -18.57
C ALA A 229 13.26 4.22 -17.28
N LEU A 230 12.14 3.51 -17.15
CA LEU A 230 11.86 2.72 -15.96
C LEU A 230 12.82 1.52 -15.83
N GLY A 231 13.10 0.82 -16.93
CA GLY A 231 14.04 -0.30 -16.95
C GLY A 231 15.46 0.13 -16.57
N SER A 232 15.98 1.20 -17.17
CA SER A 232 17.30 1.73 -16.82
C SER A 232 17.36 2.24 -15.37
N TYR A 233 16.31 2.89 -14.89
CA TYR A 233 16.21 3.34 -13.50
C TYR A 233 16.26 2.17 -12.51
N VAL A 234 15.51 1.10 -12.77
CA VAL A 234 15.54 -0.13 -11.94
C VAL A 234 16.93 -0.74 -11.93
N VAL A 235 17.61 -0.83 -13.09
CA VAL A 235 18.98 -1.34 -13.17
C VAL A 235 19.95 -0.50 -12.34
N LEU A 236 19.85 0.83 -12.39
CA LEU A 236 20.66 1.74 -11.57
C LEU A 236 20.41 1.56 -10.07
N LEU A 237 19.15 1.38 -9.66
CA LEU A 237 18.80 1.10 -8.26
C LEU A 237 19.36 -0.24 -7.78
N LEU A 238 19.24 -1.29 -8.59
CA LEU A 238 19.81 -2.60 -8.28
C LEU A 238 21.34 -2.55 -8.18
N ALA A 239 22.00 -1.79 -9.06
CA ALA A 239 23.44 -1.55 -9.00
C ALA A 239 23.87 -0.74 -7.75
N ARG A 240 22.99 0.12 -7.24
CA ARG A 240 23.23 0.89 -6.01
C ARG A 240 23.12 0.04 -4.74
N PHE A 241 22.27 -0.98 -4.73
CA PHE A 241 22.08 -1.87 -3.57
C PHE A 241 23.39 -2.45 -2.99
N PRO A 242 24.32 -3.05 -3.77
CA PRO A 242 25.57 -3.56 -3.23
C PRO A 242 26.50 -2.45 -2.71
N VAL A 243 26.45 -1.25 -3.29
CA VAL A 243 27.23 -0.10 -2.83
C VAL A 243 26.70 0.44 -1.49
N ALA A 244 25.38 0.49 -1.32
CA ALA A 244 24.74 0.88 -0.07
C ALA A 244 25.01 -0.16 1.05
N LYS A 245 24.93 -1.46 0.72
CA LYS A 245 25.27 -2.56 1.63
C LYS A 245 26.73 -2.49 2.10
N ARG A 246 27.67 -2.20 1.19
CA ARG A 246 29.10 -2.06 1.53
C ARG A 246 29.41 -0.81 2.37
N ARG A 247 28.59 0.25 2.29
CA ARG A 247 28.75 1.48 3.07
C ARG A 247 28.14 1.43 4.47
N GLY A 248 27.51 0.33 4.88
CA GLY A 248 26.96 0.17 6.25
C GLY A 248 25.83 1.15 6.61
N THR A 249 25.14 1.71 5.61
CA THR A 249 24.13 2.77 5.79
C THR A 249 22.71 2.22 6.03
N LEU A 250 22.57 0.93 6.32
CA LEU A 250 21.26 0.34 6.63
C LEU A 250 20.83 0.75 8.06
N PRO A 251 19.56 1.16 8.26
CA PRO A 251 19.08 1.54 9.58
C PRO A 251 19.22 0.38 10.57
N HIS A 252 19.86 0.65 11.70
CA HIS A 252 20.33 -0.28 12.74
C HIS A 252 19.25 -1.17 13.40
N ARG A 253 17.97 -1.04 13.01
CA ARG A 253 16.83 -1.70 13.65
C ARG A 253 16.79 -3.22 13.42
N ALA A 254 17.26 -3.67 12.26
CA ALA A 254 17.28 -5.11 11.94
C ALA A 254 18.33 -5.90 12.75
N VAL A 255 19.37 -5.25 13.28
CA VAL A 255 20.44 -5.94 14.02
C VAL A 255 20.03 -6.20 15.46
N HIS A 256 19.28 -5.29 16.09
CA HIS A 256 18.83 -5.47 17.48
C HIS A 256 17.69 -6.48 17.62
N GLU A 257 16.78 -6.58 16.64
CA GLU A 257 15.68 -7.54 16.68
C GLU A 257 16.19 -8.98 16.49
N VAL A 258 17.15 -9.18 15.57
CA VAL A 258 17.80 -10.49 15.35
C VAL A 258 18.74 -10.85 16.52
N ALA A 259 19.44 -9.87 17.11
CA ALA A 259 20.26 -10.12 18.29
C ALA A 259 19.40 -10.45 19.53
N ALA A 260 18.28 -9.75 19.73
CA ALA A 260 17.35 -10.03 20.82
C ALA A 260 16.64 -11.39 20.67
N GLU A 261 16.27 -11.79 19.44
CA GLU A 261 15.76 -13.13 19.17
C GLU A 261 16.81 -14.22 19.39
N ALA A 262 18.08 -13.96 19.02
CA ALA A 262 19.17 -14.91 19.25
C ALA A 262 19.53 -15.06 20.74
N GLU A 263 19.48 -13.96 21.50
CA GLU A 263 19.74 -13.94 22.95
C GLU A 263 18.59 -14.61 23.73
N SER A 264 17.34 -14.34 23.33
CA SER A 264 16.15 -15.01 23.89
C SER A 264 16.11 -16.50 23.56
N ALA A 265 16.50 -16.91 22.35
CA ALA A 265 16.61 -18.32 21.97
C ALA A 265 17.72 -19.05 22.75
N ALA A 266 18.83 -18.37 23.04
CA ALA A 266 19.93 -18.91 23.85
C ALA A 266 19.51 -19.12 25.32
N GLU A 267 18.83 -18.15 25.94
CA GLU A 267 18.32 -18.28 27.32
C GLU A 267 17.29 -19.41 27.45
N THR A 268 16.38 -19.54 26.48
CA THR A 268 15.34 -20.58 26.51
C THR A 268 15.96 -21.99 26.38
N SER A 269 17.08 -22.13 25.65
CA SER A 269 17.80 -23.41 25.53
C SER A 269 18.64 -23.76 26.77
N GLY A 270 19.18 -22.76 27.48
CA GLY A 270 19.97 -22.95 28.69
C GLY A 270 19.13 -23.32 29.92
N THR A 271 17.92 -22.77 30.04
CA THR A 271 16.98 -23.11 31.13
C THR A 271 16.39 -24.52 30.96
N ALA A 272 16.18 -25.00 29.74
CA ALA A 272 15.69 -26.36 29.49
C ALA A 272 16.73 -27.45 29.83
N ALA A 273 18.04 -27.15 29.73
CA ALA A 273 19.11 -28.12 30.00
C ALA A 273 19.44 -28.29 31.50
N THR A 274 18.94 -27.41 32.37
CA THR A 274 19.23 -27.44 33.82
C THR A 274 18.08 -27.96 34.68
N ALA A 275 16.90 -28.19 34.09
CA ALA A 275 15.69 -28.59 34.81
C ALA A 275 15.47 -30.11 34.92
N ASP A 276 16.35 -30.95 34.37
CA ASP A 276 16.19 -32.42 34.38
C ASP A 276 17.42 -33.15 34.97
N ALA A 277 17.74 -32.83 36.22
CA ALA A 277 18.59 -33.67 37.06
C ALA A 277 17.73 -34.29 38.17
N PRO A 278 17.39 -35.59 38.08
CA PRO A 278 16.62 -36.24 39.14
C PRO A 278 17.49 -36.37 40.39
N ALA A 279 16.98 -35.86 41.51
CA ALA A 279 17.57 -36.05 42.83
C ALA A 279 17.54 -37.56 43.18
N SER A 280 18.64 -38.26 42.92
CA SER A 280 18.83 -39.65 43.35
C SER A 280 19.09 -39.69 44.86
N THR A 281 18.09 -40.21 45.57
CA THR A 281 18.17 -40.72 46.94
C THR A 281 19.13 -41.91 46.99
N GLN A 282 20.10 -41.96 47.92
CA GLN A 282 20.36 -43.09 48.83
C GLN A 282 21.66 -42.96 49.66
N ARG A 283 21.45 -43.15 50.97
CA ARG A 283 22.31 -43.67 52.05
C ARG A 283 23.65 -43.00 52.38
#